data_AF-A0A8S9SGQ4-F1
#
_entry.id   AF-A0A8S9SGQ4-F1
#
_cell.length_a   1.000
_cell.length_b   1.000
_cell.length_c   1.000
_cell.angle_alpha   90.00
_cell.angle_beta   90.00
_cell.angle_gamma   90.00
#
_symmetry.space_group_name_H-M   'P 1'
#
loop_
_entity.id
_entity.type
_entity.pdbx_description
1 polymer ?
#
loop_
_entity_poly.entity_id
_entity_poly.type
_entity_poly.pdbx_seq_one_letter_code
_entity_poly.pdbx_strand_id
1 'polypeptide(L)'
;MGVAQLFLWARWAAVSRHPSNWKLWVVVIASGLAMLLEIYDFPPYGGYFDAHSIWHLATVPLTILWWSFIRDDAEFRTSSLLKKSKTKAK
;
A
#
# COMPACT_ATOMS: atom_id res chain seq x y z
N MET A 1 -3.35 -13.87 -7.56
CA MET A 1 -3.53 -13.26 -6.23
C MET A 1 -3.21 -11.75 -6.23
N GLY A 2 -2.05 -11.30 -6.75
CA GLY A 2 -1.66 -9.88 -6.70
C GLY A 2 -2.60 -8.88 -7.40
N VAL A 3 -3.11 -9.22 -8.59
CA VAL A 3 -4.04 -8.35 -9.34
C VAL A 3 -5.34 -8.08 -8.58
N ALA A 4 -5.96 -9.12 -8.01
CA ALA A 4 -7.18 -8.98 -7.22
C ALA A 4 -6.94 -8.12 -5.96
N GLN A 5 -5.79 -8.30 -5.30
CA GLN A 5 -5.39 -7.47 -4.16
C GLN A 5 -5.24 -6.00 -4.56
N LEU A 6 -4.60 -5.69 -5.69
CA LEU A 6 -4.48 -4.33 -6.19
C LEU A 6 -5.84 -3.68 -6.46
N PHE A 7 -6.75 -4.40 -7.12
CA PHE A 7 -8.09 -3.89 -7.39
C PHE A 7 -8.90 -3.62 -6.12
N LEU A 8 -8.81 -4.52 -5.13
CA LEU A 8 -9.50 -4.34 -3.85
C LEU A 8 -8.99 -3.11 -3.10
N TRP A 9 -7.67 -2.93 -3.03
CA TRP A 9 -7.08 -1.77 -2.38
C TRP A 9 -7.33 -0.48 -3.15
N ALA A 10 -7.26 -0.48 -4.48
CA ALA A 10 -7.61 0.67 -5.31
C ALA A 10 -9.07 1.11 -5.08
N ARG A 11 -10.01 0.15 -5.07
CA ARG A 11 -11.41 0.42 -4.78
C ARG A 11 -11.59 0.97 -3.38
N TRP A 12 -10.91 0.39 -2.39
CA TRP A 12 -10.98 0.89 -1.01
C TRP A 12 -10.43 2.32 -0.91
N ALA A 13 -9.30 2.64 -1.57
CA ALA A 13 -8.72 3.99 -1.58
C ALA A 13 -9.66 5.02 -2.22
N ALA A 14 -10.37 4.61 -3.29
CA ALA A 14 -11.30 5.48 -4.01
C ALA A 14 -12.57 5.77 -3.23
N VAL A 15 -13.08 4.79 -2.47
CA VAL A 15 -14.34 4.92 -1.71
C VAL A 15 -14.11 5.47 -0.30
N SER A 16 -13.01 5.12 0.33
CA SER A 16 -12.70 5.55 1.69
C SER A 16 -12.35 7.04 1.70
N ARG A 17 -12.75 7.76 2.75
CA ARG A 17 -12.31 9.14 3.01
C ARG A 17 -11.24 9.19 4.11
N HIS A 18 -10.39 8.17 4.17
CA HIS A 18 -9.38 8.08 5.21
C HIS A 18 -8.28 9.13 4.97
N PRO A 19 -7.85 9.89 5.99
CA PRO A 19 -6.86 10.96 5.83
C PRO A 19 -5.51 10.45 5.28
N SER A 20 -5.20 9.17 5.50
CA SER A 20 -3.96 8.52 5.02
C SER A 20 -4.10 7.78 3.68
N ASN A 21 -5.16 8.03 2.91
CA ASN A 21 -5.40 7.37 1.61
C ASN A 21 -4.27 7.53 0.59
N TRP A 22 -3.52 8.63 0.66
CA TRP A 22 -2.42 8.89 -0.27
C TRP A 22 -1.34 7.80 -0.18
N LYS A 23 -1.06 7.26 1.03
CA LYS A 23 -0.10 6.17 1.23
C LYS A 23 -0.54 4.90 0.50
N LEU A 24 -1.85 4.64 0.53
CA LEU A 24 -2.45 3.49 -0.12
C LEU A 24 -2.41 3.62 -1.65
N TRP A 25 -2.66 4.81 -2.19
CA TRP A 25 -2.52 5.09 -3.63
C TRP A 25 -1.09 4.88 -4.12
N VAL A 26 -0.10 5.39 -3.36
CA VAL A 26 1.32 5.14 -3.65
C VAL A 26 1.59 3.64 -3.66
N VAL A 27 1.05 2.89 -2.69
CA VAL A 27 1.26 1.43 -2.65
C VAL A 27 0.66 0.71 -3.84
N VAL A 28 -0.57 1.06 -4.23
CA VAL A 28 -1.25 0.45 -5.38
C VAL A 28 -0.49 0.73 -6.68
N ILE A 29 -0.08 1.98 -6.92
CA ILE A 29 0.63 2.36 -8.15
C ILE A 29 2.01 1.72 -8.21
N ALA A 30 2.80 1.80 -7.13
CA ALA A 30 4.14 1.24 -7.08
C ALA A 30 4.14 -0.30 -7.19
N SER A 31 3.17 -0.97 -6.56
CA SER A 31 2.98 -2.42 -6.72
C SER A 31 2.63 -2.81 -8.15
N GLY A 32 1.75 -2.02 -8.80
CA GLY A 32 1.39 -2.23 -10.21
C GLY A 32 2.59 -2.09 -11.13
N LEU A 33 3.43 -1.07 -10.91
CA LEU A 33 4.68 -0.86 -11.65
C LEU A 33 5.69 -1.99 -11.42
N ALA A 34 5.87 -2.45 -10.18
CA ALA A 34 6.75 -3.57 -9.86
C ALA A 34 6.30 -4.88 -10.55
N MET A 35 4.99 -5.12 -10.61
CA MET A 35 4.42 -6.27 -11.32
C MET A 35 4.62 -6.18 -12.84
N LEU A 36 4.50 -4.97 -13.43
CA LEU A 36 4.80 -4.77 -14.86
C LEU A 36 6.28 -4.99 -15.18
N LEU A 37 7.17 -4.55 -14.29
CA LEU A 37 8.62 -4.80 -14.40
C LEU A 37 8.94 -6.30 -14.33
N GLU A 38 8.28 -7.03 -13.43
CA GLU A 38 8.41 -8.49 -13.31
C GLU A 38 7.92 -9.21 -14.59
N ILE A 39 6.81 -8.77 -15.19
CA ILE A 39 6.28 -9.35 -16.44
C ILE A 39 7.18 -9.06 -17.65
N TYR A 40 7.86 -7.90 -17.68
CA TYR A 40 8.76 -7.56 -18.78
C TYR A 40 10.01 -8.45 -18.82
N ASP A 41 10.41 -9.03 -17.67
CA ASP A 41 11.44 -10.06 -17.51
C ASP A 41 12.69 -9.84 -18.37
N PHE A 42 13.39 -8.72 -18.14
CA PHE A 42 14.58 -8.37 -18.90
C PHE A 42 15.82 -9.08 -18.36
N PRO A 43 16.74 -9.52 -19.25
CA PRO A 43 18.00 -10.12 -18.82
C PRO A 43 18.86 -9.10 -18.06
N PRO A 44 19.66 -9.54 -17.07
CA PRO A 44 20.41 -8.65 -16.19
C PRO A 44 21.25 -7.65 -16.98
N TYR A 45 21.00 -6.36 -16.78
CA TYR A 45 21.74 -5.30 -17.45
C TYR A 45 23.16 -5.23 -16.89
N GLY A 46 24.15 -5.55 -17.72
CA GLY A 46 25.57 -5.59 -17.33
C GLY A 46 25.92 -6.64 -16.26
N GLY A 47 25.02 -7.59 -15.96
CA GLY A 47 25.23 -8.61 -14.92
C GLY A 47 24.95 -8.16 -13.48
N TYR A 48 24.44 -6.94 -13.27
CA TYR A 48 24.24 -6.37 -11.92
C TYR A 48 22.78 -6.26 -11.48
N PHE A 49 21.88 -5.85 -12.37
CA PHE A 49 20.47 -5.62 -12.03
C PHE A 49 19.55 -6.23 -13.09
N ASP A 50 18.65 -7.10 -12.66
CA ASP A 50 17.54 -7.65 -13.44
C ASP A 50 16.20 -7.16 -12.91
N ALA A 51 15.11 -7.55 -13.56
CA ALA A 51 13.75 -7.22 -13.13
C ALA A 51 13.48 -7.63 -11.67
N HIS A 52 14.05 -8.76 -11.24
CA HIS A 52 13.84 -9.32 -9.91
C HIS A 52 14.52 -8.50 -8.81
N SER A 53 15.75 -8.03 -9.03
CA SER A 53 16.49 -7.16 -8.10
C SER A 53 15.81 -5.81 -7.91
N ILE A 54 15.27 -5.22 -8.98
CA ILE A 54 14.51 -3.98 -8.94
C ILE A 54 13.18 -4.18 -8.20
N TRP A 55 12.54 -5.34 -8.38
CA TRP A 55 11.34 -5.70 -7.64
C TRP A 55 11.61 -5.78 -6.12
N HIS A 56 12.70 -6.42 -5.70
CA HIS A 56 13.10 -6.45 -4.29
C HIS A 56 13.37 -5.04 -3.74
N LEU A 57 14.09 -4.22 -4.50
CA LEU A 57 14.39 -2.84 -4.11
C LEU A 57 13.11 -2.00 -3.94
N ALA A 58 12.12 -2.17 -4.82
CA ALA A 58 10.86 -1.43 -4.77
C ALA A 58 9.96 -1.88 -3.61
N THR A 59 9.95 -3.17 -3.27
CA THR A 59 9.04 -3.74 -2.26
C THR A 59 9.45 -3.40 -0.82
N VAL A 60 10.74 -3.16 -0.53
CA VAL A 60 11.22 -2.76 0.81
C VAL A 60 10.61 -1.44 1.30
N PRO A 61 10.78 -0.28 0.63
CA PRO A 61 10.18 0.98 1.06
C PRO A 61 8.64 0.94 1.02
N LEU A 62 8.08 0.17 0.07
CA LEU A 62 6.65 -0.06 -0.04
C LEU A 62 6.07 -0.72 1.22
N THR A 63 6.77 -1.70 1.77
CA THR A 63 6.38 -2.41 3.00
C THR A 63 6.38 -1.46 4.22
N ILE A 64 7.37 -0.58 4.29
CA ILE A 64 7.45 0.45 5.34
C ILE A 64 6.26 1.42 5.23
N LEU A 65 5.94 1.86 4.01
CA LEU A 65 4.80 2.75 3.77
C LEU A 65 3.47 2.06 4.10
N TRP A 66 3.36 0.78 3.78
CA TRP A 66 2.19 -0.04 4.11
C TRP A 66 1.96 -0.16 5.60
N TRP A 67 3.02 -0.45 6.37
CA TRP A 67 2.96 -0.47 7.83
C TRP A 67 2.53 0.88 8.41
N SER A 68 3.07 1.97 7.86
CA SER A 68 2.71 3.33 8.25
C SER A 68 1.22 3.61 8.03
N PHE A 69 0.64 3.15 6.92
CA PHE A 69 -0.79 3.25 6.67
C PHE A 69 -1.64 2.43 7.66
N ILE A 70 -1.25 1.18 7.95
CA ILE A 70 -1.98 0.31 8.90
C ILE A 70 -2.02 0.94 10.30
N ARG A 71 -0.90 1.50 10.76
CA ARG A 71 -0.83 2.22 12.03
C ARG A 71 -1.81 3.39 12.06
N ASP A 72 -1.80 4.23 11.01
CA ASP A 72 -2.70 5.37 10.93
C ASP A 72 -4.19 4.95 10.93
N ASP A 73 -4.55 3.87 10.23
CA ASP A 73 -5.94 3.33 10.24
C ASP A 73 -6.33 2.83 11.64
N ALA A 74 -5.43 2.17 12.35
CA ALA A 74 -5.67 1.71 13.72
C ALA A 74 -5.89 2.89 14.69
N GLU A 75 -5.08 3.94 14.59
CA GLU A 75 -5.23 5.17 15.38
C GLU A 75 -6.53 5.90 15.06
N PHE A 76 -6.86 6.03 13.77
CA PHE A 76 -8.10 6.65 13.31
C PHE A 76 -9.34 5.91 13.83
N ARG A 77 -9.36 4.57 13.70
CA ARG A 77 -10.47 3.75 14.21
C ARG A 77 -10.60 3.88 15.73
N THR A 78 -9.51 3.78 16.47
CA THR A 78 -9.51 3.86 17.94
C THR A 78 -10.04 5.21 18.42
N SER A 79 -9.55 6.31 17.85
CA SER A 79 -10.03 7.65 18.21
C SER A 79 -11.52 7.85 17.90
N SER A 80 -12.02 7.30 16.79
CA SER A 80 -13.45 7.37 16.43
C SER A 80 -14.34 6.63 17.45
N LEU A 81 -13.90 5.45 17.92
CA LEU A 81 -14.62 4.65 18.91
C LEU A 81 -14.62 5.32 20.28
N LEU A 82 -13.48 5.86 20.71
CA LEU A 82 -13.37 6.60 21.97
C LEU A 82 -14.28 7.83 21.98
N LYS A 83 -14.33 8.59 20.89
CA LYS A 83 -15.23 9.74 20.75
C LYS A 83 -16.69 9.31 20.87
N LYS A 84 -17.09 8.23 20.19
CA LYS A 84 -18.46 7.68 20.25
C LYS A 84 -18.83 7.22 21.67
N SER A 85 -17.92 6.57 22.38
CA SER A 85 -18.14 6.15 23.78
C SER A 85 -18.36 7.33 24.71
N LYS A 86 -17.56 8.39 24.59
CA LYS A 86 -17.72 9.62 25.40
C LYS A 86 -19.04 10.32 25.14
N THR A 87 -19.50 10.38 23.88
CA THR A 87 -20.80 10.97 23.53
C THR A 87 -21.97 10.17 24.12
N LYS A 88 -21.87 8.84 24.23
CA LYS A 88 -22.93 7.99 24.78
C LYS A 88 -23.01 8.03 26.32
N ALA A 89 -21.93 8.41 26.99
CA ALA A 89 -21.84 8.51 28.45
C ALA A 89 -22.27 9.88 29.01
N LYS A 90 -22.56 10.85 28.14
CA LYS A 90 -23.09 12.18 28.48
C LYS A 90 -24.58 12.22 28.18
#